data_AF-A0AAW3EAT5-F1
#
_entry.id   AF-A0AAW3EAT5-F1
#
_cell.length_a   1.000
_cell.length_b   1.000
_cell.length_c   1.000
_cell.angle_alpha   90.00
_cell.angle_beta   90.00
_cell.angle_gamma   90.00
#
_symmetry.space_group_name_H-M   'P 1'
#
loop_
_entity.id
_entity.type
_entity.pdbx_description
1 polymer ?
#
loop_
_entity_poly.entity_id
_entity_poly.type
_entity_poly.pdbx_seq_one_letter_code
_entity_poly.pdbx_strand_id
1 'polypeptide(L)'
;MSLELVADLNAQIAKETRDEILLALESEYQRVYASTSGNYGFVRYGEEYKIKTPPLFDISILKDKVILSIYGNLTDQRIITDQVSNAFLAKNIPVYFSEE
;
A
#
# COMPACT_ATOMS: atom_id res chain seq x y z
N MET A 1 12.70 9.39 4.12
CA MET A 1 11.68 10.08 3.34
C MET A 1 10.78 9.01 2.78
N SER A 2 9.55 8.96 3.30
CA SER A 2 8.48 8.08 2.86
C SER A 2 7.27 8.91 2.47
N LEU A 3 6.48 8.37 1.54
CA LEU A 3 5.17 8.92 1.20
C LEU A 3 4.10 8.03 1.82
N GLU A 4 3.23 8.62 2.62
CA GLU A 4 2.07 7.92 3.18
C GLU A 4 0.79 8.33 2.46
N LEU A 5 0.01 7.32 2.08
CA LEU A 5 -1.31 7.45 1.52
C LEU A 5 -2.32 6.93 2.54
N VAL A 6 -3.23 7.80 2.99
CA VAL A 6 -4.25 7.47 3.98
C VAL A 6 -5.64 7.63 3.36
N ALA A 7 -6.47 6.60 3.49
CA ALA A 7 -7.83 6.60 3.01
C ALA A 7 -8.78 6.07 4.09
N ASP A 8 -9.74 6.90 4.50
CA ASP A 8 -10.81 6.47 5.41
C ASP A 8 -11.82 5.62 4.64
N LEU A 9 -12.16 4.48 5.23
CA LEU A 9 -13.05 3.48 4.63
C LEU A 9 -14.30 3.32 5.46
N ASN A 10 -15.46 3.18 4.80
CA ASN A 10 -16.61 2.59 5.48
C ASN A 10 -16.44 1.06 5.56
N ALA A 11 -17.02 0.43 6.58
CA ALA A 11 -16.86 -1.01 6.82
C ALA A 11 -17.39 -1.90 5.67
N GLN A 12 -18.29 -1.38 4.83
CA GLN A 12 -18.88 -2.12 3.72
C GLN A 12 -17.93 -2.22 2.52
N ILE A 13 -17.08 -1.22 2.31
CA ILE A 13 -16.22 -1.09 1.14
C ILE A 13 -14.78 -1.58 1.43
N ALA A 14 -14.39 -1.66 2.70
CA ALA A 14 -13.02 -1.94 3.11
C ALA A 14 -12.42 -3.25 2.58
N LYS A 15 -13.21 -4.33 2.54
CA LYS A 15 -12.73 -5.63 2.06
C LYS A 15 -12.50 -5.63 0.54
N GLU A 16 -13.40 -5.03 -0.22
CA GLU A 16 -13.27 -4.95 -1.68
C GLU A 16 -12.11 -4.05 -2.09
N THR A 17 -11.99 -2.87 -1.48
CA THR A 17 -10.88 -1.95 -1.73
C THR A 17 -9.55 -2.61 -1.43
N ARG A 18 -9.44 -3.37 -0.33
CA ARG A 18 -8.25 -4.17 -0.04
C ARG A 18 -7.92 -5.11 -1.18
N ASP A 19 -8.88 -5.95 -1.57
CA ASP A 19 -8.63 -7.05 -2.50
C ASP A 19 -8.23 -6.48 -3.88
N GLU A 20 -8.80 -5.33 -4.28
CA GLU A 20 -8.40 -4.59 -5.47
C GLU A 20 -6.99 -3.97 -5.38
N ILE A 21 -6.62 -3.38 -4.24
CA ILE A 21 -5.26 -2.84 -4.05
C ILE A 21 -4.23 -3.97 -4.10
N LEU A 22 -4.49 -5.09 -3.43
CA LEU A 22 -3.60 -6.25 -3.47
C LEU A 22 -3.46 -6.78 -4.91
N LEU A 23 -4.57 -6.93 -5.62
CA LEU A 23 -4.56 -7.37 -7.02
C LEU A 23 -3.76 -6.42 -7.94
N ALA A 24 -3.90 -5.11 -7.75
CA ALA A 24 -3.17 -4.11 -8.54
C ALA A 24 -1.64 -4.18 -8.33
N LEU A 25 -1.19 -4.68 -7.17
CA LEU A 25 0.21 -4.75 -6.77
C LEU A 25 0.85 -6.13 -7.00
N GLU A 26 0.06 -7.21 -7.00
CA GLU A 26 0.54 -8.59 -7.08
C GLU A 26 1.26 -8.96 -8.39
N SER A 27 1.15 -8.16 -9.45
CA SER A 27 1.82 -8.40 -10.73
C SER A 27 3.30 -7.98 -10.74
N GLU A 28 3.65 -6.96 -9.96
CA GLU A 28 5.00 -6.36 -9.95
C GLU A 28 5.74 -6.56 -8.62
N TYR A 29 5.00 -6.87 -7.56
CA TYR A 29 5.55 -6.96 -6.21
C TYR A 29 5.25 -8.31 -5.57
N GLN A 30 6.20 -8.75 -4.75
CA GLN A 30 6.07 -9.91 -3.91
C GLN A 30 5.96 -9.52 -2.44
N ARG A 31 5.05 -10.16 -1.72
CA ARG A 31 4.90 -9.99 -0.28
C ARG A 31 6.06 -10.66 0.45
N VAL A 32 6.74 -9.92 1.30
CA VAL A 32 7.94 -10.40 2.03
C VAL A 32 7.75 -10.52 3.53
N TYR A 33 6.77 -9.83 4.11
CA TYR A 33 6.37 -10.06 5.49
C TYR A 33 4.90 -9.71 5.76
N ALA A 34 4.35 -10.27 6.82
CA ALA A 34 3.08 -9.88 7.43
C ALA A 34 3.33 -9.58 8.92
N SER A 35 3.02 -8.36 9.38
CA SER A 35 3.17 -8.01 10.80
C SER A 35 2.04 -8.62 11.62
N THR A 36 2.30 -8.81 12.91
CA THR A 36 1.27 -9.15 13.90
C THR A 36 0.19 -8.08 14.03
N SER A 37 0.47 -6.86 13.59
CA SER A 37 -0.44 -5.72 13.54
C SER A 37 -1.34 -5.70 12.29
N GLY A 38 -1.16 -6.64 11.36
CA GLY A 38 -1.96 -6.76 10.14
C GLY A 38 -1.41 -6.03 8.92
N ASN A 39 -0.14 -5.57 8.97
CA ASN A 39 0.50 -4.88 7.85
C ASN A 39 1.18 -5.88 6.94
N TYR A 40 1.22 -5.61 5.64
CA TYR A 40 1.91 -6.44 4.66
C TYR A 40 2.99 -5.63 3.96
N GLY A 41 4.23 -6.10 3.99
CA GLY A 41 5.35 -5.47 3.30
C GLY A 41 5.67 -6.13 1.97
N PHE A 42 6.07 -5.33 1.00
CA PHE A 42 6.31 -5.76 -0.37
C PHE A 42 7.63 -5.23 -0.93
N VAL A 43 8.27 -6.03 -1.79
CA VAL A 43 9.42 -5.62 -2.62
C VAL A 43 9.13 -5.99 -4.06
N ARG A 44 9.92 -5.53 -5.02
CA ARG A 44 9.73 -5.96 -6.41
C ARG A 44 10.00 -7.45 -6.56
N TYR A 45 9.34 -8.09 -7.52
CA TYR A 45 9.74 -9.45 -7.90
C TYR A 45 11.23 -9.52 -8.25
N GLY A 46 11.91 -10.50 -7.68
CA GLY A 46 13.35 -10.70 -7.88
C GLY A 46 14.26 -9.89 -6.96
N GLU A 47 13.73 -8.94 -6.18
CA GLU A 47 14.50 -8.27 -5.12
C GLU A 47 14.53 -9.12 -3.84
N GLU A 48 15.66 -9.12 -3.14
CA GLU A 48 15.82 -9.77 -1.83
C GLU A 48 15.42 -8.80 -0.71
N TYR A 49 14.53 -9.25 0.18
CA TYR A 49 14.17 -8.49 1.37
C TYR A 49 15.14 -8.76 2.52
N LYS A 50 15.66 -7.69 3.13
CA LYS A 50 16.51 -7.74 4.32
C LYS A 50 15.71 -7.27 5.53
N ILE A 51 15.66 -8.10 6.59
CA ILE A 51 14.84 -7.85 7.80
C ILE A 51 15.10 -6.48 8.47
N LYS A 52 16.30 -5.91 8.30
CA LYS A 52 16.68 -4.62 8.90
C LYS A 52 16.40 -3.40 8.00
N THR A 53 15.88 -3.60 6.81
CA THR A 53 15.49 -2.51 5.90
C THR A 53 13.97 -2.48 5.79
N PRO A 54 13.36 -1.29 5.68
CA PRO A 54 11.96 -1.22 5.31
C PRO A 54 11.74 -1.92 3.95
N PRO A 55 10.55 -2.47 3.71
CA PRO A 55 10.16 -2.94 2.37
C PRO A 55 10.13 -1.76 1.39
N LEU A 56 9.86 -2.02 0.11
CA LEU A 56 9.62 -0.93 -0.85
C LEU A 56 8.39 -0.12 -0.45
N PHE A 57 7.33 -0.82 -0.02
CA PHE A 57 6.16 -0.24 0.61
C PHE A 57 5.53 -1.24 1.59
N ASP A 58 4.72 -0.73 2.50
CA ASP A 58 3.81 -1.54 3.31
C ASP A 58 2.37 -1.05 3.21
N ILE A 59 1.43 -1.96 3.43
CA ILE A 59 0.00 -1.62 3.50
C ILE A 59 -0.58 -2.12 4.81
N SER A 60 -1.27 -1.22 5.50
CA SER A 60 -1.99 -1.47 6.74
C SER A 60 -3.48 -1.33 6.45
N ILE A 61 -4.24 -2.41 6.64
CA ILE A 61 -5.67 -2.43 6.32
C ILE A 61 -6.43 -2.67 7.61
N LEU A 62 -7.01 -1.60 8.10
CA LEU A 62 -7.77 -1.57 9.33
C LEU A 62 -9.27 -1.60 9.01
N LYS A 63 -10.11 -1.68 10.04
CA LYS A 63 -11.56 -1.83 9.88
C LYS A 63 -12.20 -0.65 9.12
N ASP A 64 -11.62 0.53 9.27
CA ASP A 64 -12.15 1.82 8.85
C ASP A 64 -11.12 2.69 8.12
N LYS A 65 -9.92 2.17 7.84
CA LYS A 65 -8.90 2.92 7.08
C LYS A 65 -7.90 2.01 6.39
N VAL A 66 -7.33 2.50 5.30
CA VAL A 66 -6.12 1.95 4.67
C VAL A 66 -5.00 2.99 4.80
N ILE A 67 -3.82 2.50 5.15
CA ILE A 67 -2.58 3.27 5.14
C ILE A 67 -1.61 2.52 4.24
N LEU A 68 -1.04 3.20 3.26
CA LEU A 68 0.03 2.69 2.40
C LEU A 68 1.24 3.59 2.58
N SER A 69 2.34 3.04 3.09
CA SER A 69 3.58 3.78 3.32
C SER A 69 4.64 3.30 2.32
N ILE A 70 5.16 4.23 1.50
CA ILE A 70 6.09 3.94 0.41
C ILE A 70 7.47 4.48 0.77
N TYR A 71 8.45 3.59 0.91
CA TYR A 71 9.82 3.90 1.34
C TYR A 71 10.81 4.02 0.17
N GLY A 72 10.37 3.75 -1.05
CA GLY A 72 11.17 3.87 -2.27
C GLY A 72 11.50 5.33 -2.64
N ASN A 73 12.23 5.49 -3.73
CA ASN A 73 12.55 6.81 -4.29
C ASN A 73 11.30 7.49 -4.89
N LEU A 74 11.43 8.74 -5.37
CA LEU A 74 10.34 9.50 -5.97
C LEU A 74 9.66 8.79 -7.16
N THR A 75 10.42 8.06 -7.96
CA THR A 75 9.87 7.27 -9.08
C THR A 75 9.00 6.13 -8.55
N ASP A 76 9.47 5.42 -7.53
CA ASP A 76 8.74 4.33 -6.89
C ASP A 76 7.44 4.85 -6.26
N GLN A 77 7.53 5.97 -5.52
CA GLN A 77 6.38 6.63 -4.90
C GLN A 77 5.31 6.99 -5.92
N ARG A 78 5.70 7.56 -7.06
CA ARG A 78 4.76 7.90 -8.14
C ARG A 78 4.10 6.68 -8.76
N ILE A 79 4.88 5.66 -9.13
CA ILE A 79 4.36 4.44 -9.76
C ILE A 79 3.36 3.73 -8.85
N ILE A 80 3.74 3.52 -7.59
CA ILE A 80 2.89 2.82 -6.62
C ILE A 80 1.62 3.64 -6.34
N THR A 81 1.75 4.96 -6.17
CA THR A 81 0.59 5.85 -5.98
C THR A 81 -0.38 5.76 -7.17
N ASP A 82 0.13 5.83 -8.40
CA ASP A 82 -0.70 5.75 -9.61
C ASP A 82 -1.41 4.38 -9.72
N GLN A 83 -0.71 3.28 -9.37
CA GLN A 83 -1.28 1.92 -9.38
C GLN A 83 -2.44 1.77 -8.39
N VAL A 84 -2.30 2.29 -7.16
CA VAL A 84 -3.34 2.13 -6.13
C VAL A 84 -4.44 3.17 -6.20
N SER A 85 -4.17 4.36 -6.75
CA SER A 85 -5.14 5.48 -6.79
C SER A 85 -6.42 5.10 -7.51
N ASN A 86 -6.34 4.25 -8.53
CA ASN A 86 -7.51 3.77 -9.27
C ASN A 86 -8.50 2.98 -8.39
N ALA A 87 -8.02 2.20 -7.42
CA ALA A 87 -8.88 1.42 -6.52
C ALA A 87 -9.69 2.33 -5.57
N PHE A 88 -9.14 3.49 -5.21
CA PHE A 88 -9.83 4.50 -4.40
C PHE A 88 -10.79 5.34 -5.26
N LEU A 89 -10.33 5.81 -6.43
CA LEU A 89 -11.12 6.63 -7.36
C LEU A 89 -12.36 5.91 -7.85
N ALA A 90 -12.27 4.63 -8.21
CA ALA A 90 -13.40 3.82 -8.67
C ALA A 90 -14.55 3.76 -7.64
N LYS A 91 -14.25 3.98 -6.37
CA LYS A 91 -15.19 3.88 -5.25
C LYS A 91 -15.48 5.23 -4.58
N ASN A 92 -15.02 6.34 -5.18
CA ASN A 92 -15.13 7.70 -4.63
C ASN A 92 -14.58 7.82 -3.19
N ILE A 93 -13.51 7.10 -2.89
CA ILE A 93 -12.86 7.15 -1.58
C ILE A 93 -11.83 8.29 -1.61
N PRO A 94 -11.93 9.30 -0.71
CA PRO A 94 -10.94 10.36 -0.62
C PRO A 94 -9.63 9.82 -0.07
N VAL A 95 -8.53 10.34 -0.62
CA VAL A 95 -7.16 9.95 -0.26
C VAL A 95 -6.39 11.18 0.19
N TYR A 96 -5.67 11.06 1.30
CA TYR A 96 -4.80 12.08 1.85
C TYR A 96 -3.34 11.63 1.74
N PHE A 97 -2.45 12.56 1.42
CA PHE A 97 -1.02 12.30 1.29
C PHE A 97 -0.24 13.05 2.37
N SER A 98 0.69 12.36 3.02
CA SER A 98 1.60 12.93 4.01
C SER A 98 3.03 12.50 3.70
N GLU A 99 3.97 13.45 3.70
CA GLU A 99 5.40 13.15 3.62
C GLU A 99 5.97 12.99 5.04
N GLU A 100 6.75 11.93 5.26
CA GLU A 100 7.49 11.68 6.52
C GLU A 100 9.01 11.57 6.30
#